data_AF-A0A2J5P8G9-F1
#
_entry.id   AF-A0A2J5P8G9-F1
#
_cell.length_a   1.000
_cell.length_b   1.000
_cell.length_c   1.000
_cell.angle_alpha   90.00
_cell.angle_beta   90.00
_cell.angle_gamma   90.00
#
_symmetry.space_group_name_H-M   'P 1'
#
loop_
_entity.id
_entity.type
_entity.pdbx_description
1 polymer ?
#
loop_
_entity_poly.entity_id
_entity_poly.type
_entity_poly.pdbx_seq_one_letter_code
_entity_poly.pdbx_strand_id
1 'polypeptide(L)' 'MKIDRIFIANIDDPVKRALLVSVVKGLRGTGKPLVFVGVETPGQFEFVRSLGLGYLVQGWYTGKPETISAMNIQG' A
#
# COMPACT_ATOMS: atom_id res chain seq x y z
N MET A 1 -8.05 0.73 -7.57
CA MET A 1 -6.84 0.54 -8.40
C MET A 1 -5.74 0.03 -7.51
N LYS A 2 -4.96 -0.94 -7.98
CA LYS A 2 -3.82 -1.48 -7.23
C LYS A 2 -2.56 -0.71 -7.60
N ILE A 3 -1.81 -0.26 -6.61
CA ILE A 3 -0.47 0.33 -6.76
C ILE A 3 0.53 -0.79 -6.49
N ASP A 4 1.28 -1.14 -7.53
CA ASP A 4 2.17 -2.29 -7.50
C ASP A 4 3.36 -2.10 -6.54
N ARG A 5 3.89 -3.23 -6.05
CA ARG A 5 5.05 -3.29 -5.16
C ARG A 5 6.26 -2.52 -5.70
N ILE A 6 6.44 -2.41 -7.02
CA ILE A 6 7.56 -1.69 -7.62
C ILE A 6 7.68 -0.25 -7.12
N PHE A 7 6.56 0.41 -6.81
CA PHE A 7 6.55 1.77 -6.25
C PHE A 7 6.83 1.81 -4.75
N ILE A 8 6.60 0.70 -4.03
CA ILE A 8 6.70 0.60 -2.57
C ILE A 8 8.08 0.12 -2.12
N ALA A 9 8.67 -0.84 -2.84
CA ALA A 9 9.87 -1.54 -2.43
C ALA A 9 11.09 -0.64 -2.18
N ASN A 10 11.12 0.55 -2.80
CA ASN A 10 12.25 1.47 -2.75
C ASN A 10 11.84 2.88 -2.30
N ILE A 11 10.88 2.99 -1.37
CA ILE A 11 10.40 4.31 -0.91
C ILE A 11 11.47 5.16 -0.21
N ASP A 12 12.62 4.60 0.15
CA ASP A 12 13.72 5.35 0.77
C ASP A 12 14.54 6.12 -0.27
N ASP A 13 14.45 5.74 -1.54
CA ASP A 13 14.94 6.54 -2.66
C ASP A 13 14.02 7.77 -2.84
N PRO A 14 14.55 9.00 -2.73
CA PRO A 14 13.74 10.22 -2.75
C PRO A 14 13.07 10.44 -4.12
N VAL A 15 13.68 10.01 -5.23
CA VAL A 15 13.11 10.13 -6.57
C VAL A 15 11.93 9.18 -6.72
N LYS A 16 12.08 7.92 -6.30
CA LYS A 16 10.99 6.94 -6.34
C LYS A 16 9.85 7.32 -5.40
N ARG A 17 10.17 7.88 -4.23
CA ARG A 17 9.19 8.43 -3.30
C ARG A 17 8.37 9.56 -3.95
N ALA A 18 9.04 10.52 -4.58
CA ALA A 18 8.37 11.63 -5.27
C ALA A 18 7.49 11.16 -6.45
N LEU A 19 7.94 10.14 -7.18
CA LEU A 19 7.16 9.51 -8.24
C LEU A 19 5.87 8.89 -7.69
N LEU A 20 5.96 8.09 -6.62
CA LEU A 20 4.78 7.49 -5.98
C LEU A 20 3.79 8.56 -5.50
N VAL A 21 4.27 9.63 -4.88
CA VAL A 21 3.42 10.77 -4.46
C VAL A 21 2.68 11.37 -5.65
N SER A 22 3.37 11.57 -6.78
CA SER A 22 2.78 12.13 -8.00
C SER A 22 1.72 11.21 -8.59
N VAL A 23 1.99 9.90 -8.66
CA VAL A 23 1.03 8.89 -9.10
C VAL A 23 -0.22 8.91 -8.22
N VAL A 24 -0.07 8.89 -6.91
CA VAL A 24 -1.20 8.92 -5.96
C VAL A 24 -2.02 10.19 -6.13
N LYS A 25 -1.39 11.36 -6.30
CA LYS A 25 -2.10 12.61 -6.57
C LYS A 25 -2.93 12.55 -7.86
N GLY A 26 -2.37 12.04 -8.95
CA GLY A 26 -3.08 11.89 -10.22
C GLY A 26 -4.27 10.94 -10.14
N LEU A 27 -4.16 9.88 -9.35
CA LEU A 27 -5.21 8.87 -9.22
C LEU A 27 -6.34 9.27 -8.25
N ARG A 28 -6.13 10.23 -7.35
CA ARG A 28 -7.19 10.70 -6.43
C ARG A 28 -8.42 11.23 -7.16
N GLY A 29 -8.21 11.93 -8.27
CA GLY A 29 -9.30 12.54 -9.05
C GLY A 29 -10.25 11.52 -9.67
N THR A 30 -9.90 10.23 -9.69
CA THR A 30 -10.74 9.20 -10.33
C THR A 30 -11.84 8.66 -9.42
N GLY A 31 -11.86 9.03 -8.14
CA GLY A 31 -12.83 8.53 -7.15
C GLY A 31 -12.75 7.03 -6.85
N LYS A 32 -11.73 6.32 -7.34
CA LYS A 32 -11.57 4.88 -7.14
C LYS A 32 -10.71 4.62 -5.90
N PRO A 33 -11.04 3.62 -5.06
CA PRO A 33 -10.19 3.25 -3.93
C PRO A 33 -8.80 2.85 -4.41
N LEU A 34 -7.77 3.24 -3.66
CA LEU A 34 -6.39 2.82 -3.90
C LEU A 34 -5.99 1.70 -2.94
N VAL A 35 -5.37 0.65 -3.49
CA VAL A 35 -4.82 -0.47 -2.73
C VAL A 35 -3.33 -0.54 -2.99
N PHE A 36 -2.51 -0.33 -1.96
CA PHE A 36 -1.06 -0.41 -2.05
C PHE A 36 -0.64 -1.85 -1.75
N VAL A 37 0.00 -2.52 -2.71
CA VAL A 37 0.38 -3.93 -2.57
C VAL A 37 1.88 -4.11 -2.41
N GLY A 38 2.28 -5.18 -1.71
CA GLY A 38 3.68 -5.50 -1.45
C GLY A 38 4.30 -4.63 -0.35
N VAL A 39 3.51 -4.23 0.64
CA VAL A 39 4.01 -3.56 1.86
C VAL A 39 4.60 -4.60 2.81
N GLU A 40 5.90 -4.50 3.05
CA GLU A 40 6.69 -5.51 3.77
C GLU A 40 7.25 -5.00 5.10
N THR A 41 7.36 -3.67 5.27
CA THR A 41 7.94 -3.07 6.48
C THR A 41 6.99 -2.07 7.15
N PRO A 42 7.15 -1.83 8.47
CA PRO A 42 6.42 -0.75 9.16
C PRO A 42 6.64 0.61 8.50
N GLY A 43 7.87 0.92 8.09
CA GLY A 43 8.19 2.19 7.43
C GLY A 43 7.43 2.40 6.12
N GLN A 44 7.25 1.34 5.33
CA GLN A 44 6.43 1.38 4.13
C GLN A 44 4.95 1.58 4.44
N PHE A 45 4.44 0.92 5.48
CA PHE A 45 3.06 1.09 5.91
C PHE A 45 2.77 2.52 6.38
N GLU A 46 3.61 3.04 7.28
CA GLU A 46 3.48 4.40 7.80
C GLU A 46 3.58 5.44 6.68
N PHE A 47 4.50 5.24 5.73
CA PHE A 47 4.57 6.11 4.57
C PHE A 47 3.26 6.10 3.77
N VAL A 48 2.70 4.93 3.43
CA VAL A 48 1.42 4.85 2.71
C VAL A 48 0.28 5.51 3.48
N ARG A 49 0.22 5.33 4.81
CA ARG A 49 -0.77 5.99 5.67
C ARG A 49 -0.62 7.51 5.68
N SER A 50 0.62 8.00 5.66
CA SER A 50 0.90 9.45 5.60
C SER A 50 0.40 10.09 4.30
N LEU A 51 0.26 9.32 3.21
CA LEU A 51 -0.25 9.85 1.96
C LEU A 51 -1.72 10.24 2.10
N GLY A 52 -2.55 9.48 2.82
CA GLY A 52 -3.95 9.83 3.01
C GLY A 52 -4.75 8.79 3.78
N LEU A 53 -5.87 9.25 4.34
CA LEU A 53 -6.84 8.40 5.02
C LEU A 53 -7.62 7.54 4.02
N GLY A 54 -8.00 6.33 4.44
CA GLY A 54 -8.86 5.44 3.64
C GLY A 54 -8.15 4.59 2.57
N TYR A 55 -6.83 4.66 2.45
CA TYR A 55 -6.10 3.73 1.58
C TYR A 55 -6.04 2.33 2.17
N LEU A 56 -6.26 1.34 1.30
CA LEU A 56 -6.12 -0.06 1.64
C LEU A 56 -4.67 -0.49 1.42
N VAL A 57 -4.19 -1.37 2.29
CA VAL A 57 -2.80 -1.84 2.27
C VAL A 57 -2.80 -3.36 2.32
N GLN A 58 -2.02 -3.98 1.44
CA GLN A 58 -1.80 -5.42 1.40
C GLN A 58 -0.31 -5.70 1.30
N GLY A 59 0.19 -6.56 2.17
CA GLY A 59 1.51 -7.14 2.04
C GLY A 59 1.87 -7.94 3.28
N TRP A 60 3.08 -8.48 3.32
CA TRP A 60 3.55 -9.33 4.40
C TRP A 60 3.40 -8.68 5.78
N TYR A 61 3.58 -7.35 5.85
CA TYR A 61 3.43 -6.60 7.10
C TYR A 61 1.98 -6.57 7.61
N THR A 62 0.98 -6.56 6.72
CA THR A 62 -0.43 -6.45 7.10
C THR A 62 -1.15 -7.78 7.22
N GLY A 63 -0.55 -8.86 6.70
CA GLY A 63 -1.15 -10.19 6.72
C GLY A 63 -0.48 -11.11 5.71
N LYS A 64 -0.25 -12.35 6.11
CA LYS A 64 0.40 -13.35 5.27
C LYS A 64 -0.66 -14.17 4.53
N PRO A 65 -0.34 -14.72 3.34
CA PRO A 65 -1.18 -15.76 2.76
C PRO A 65 -1.28 -16.93 3.72
N GLU A 66 -2.49 -17.28 4.10
CA GLU A 66 -2.79 -18.37 5.02
C GLU A 66 -3.93 -19.21 4.47
N THR A 67 -4.08 -20.44 4.98
CA THR A 67 -5.25 -21.26 4.66
C THR A 67 -6.50 -20.65 5.27
N ILE A 68 -7.67 -20.89 4.65
CA ILE A 68 -8.95 -20.42 5.19
C ILE A 68 -9.16 -20.89 6.64
N SER A 69 -8.70 -22.10 6.98
CA SER A 69 -8.77 -22.65 8.34
C SER A 69 -7.93 -21.91 9.37
N ALA A 70 -6.86 -21.24 8.94
CA ALA A 70 -5.96 -20.48 9.81
C ALA A 70 -6.37 -19.00 9.91
N MET A 71 -7.18 -18.51 8.97
CA MET A 71 -7.66 -17.12 9.00
C MET A 71 -8.66 -16.94 10.14
N ASN A 72 -8.34 -16.05 11.07
CA ASN A 72 -9.29 -15.58 12.09
C ASN A 72 -10.23 -14.53 11.49
N ILE A 73 -11.17 -14.97 10.66
CA ILE A 73 -12.20 -14.11 10.07
C ILE A 73 -13.31 -13.94 11.13
N GLN A 74 -13.23 -12.88 11.91
CA GLN A 74 -14.41 -12.40 12.64
C GLN A 74 -15.33 -11.72 11.60
N GLY A 75 -16.43 -12.39 11.28
CA GLY A 75 -17.48 -11.89 10.39
C GLY A 75 -18.28 -10.75 11.00
#